data_AF-A0A972DJL3-F1
#
_entry.id   AF-A0A972DJL3-F1
#
_cell.length_a   1.000
_cell.length_b   1.000
_cell.length_c   1.000
_cell.angle_alpha   90.00
_cell.angle_beta   90.00
_cell.angle_gamma   90.00
#
_symmetry.space_group_name_H-M   'P 1'
#
loop_
_entity.id
_entity.type
_entity.pdbx_description
1 polymer ?
#
loop_
_entity_poly.entity_id
_entity_poly.type
_entity_poly.pdbx_seq_one_letter_code
_entity_poly.pdbx_strand_id
1 'polypeptide(L)'
;MELLISNAPLVSAQIGLITPDDSLCRQLEPHAAMPAERVAQARVLSSCGIETTGRIDPIIPHVTDDSETFERVCHDFAAAGIRLLAASVLFLRPAVTKALRSSDLNQATRDRLSAAFQSRVRLPIHARKSVTALPAETRNAILDRLRIAASAHDIMVRVCACKNPDIASGACRIAGRVERSARSRQMVLFD
;
A
#
# COMPACT_ATOMS: atom_id res chain seq x y z
N MET A 1 -0.58 11.58 -20.86
CA MET A 1 -1.76 10.80 -20.41
C MET A 1 -2.39 10.03 -21.56
N GLU A 2 -2.53 10.64 -22.74
CA GLU A 2 -3.12 10.03 -23.95
C GLU A 2 -2.58 8.62 -24.28
N LEU A 3 -1.25 8.42 -24.27
CA LEU A 3 -0.64 7.09 -24.51
C LEU A 3 -1.12 6.01 -23.52
N LEU A 4 -1.30 6.37 -22.24
CA LEU A 4 -1.74 5.41 -21.22
C LEU A 4 -3.23 5.07 -21.41
N ILE A 5 -4.04 6.07 -21.76
CA ILE A 5 -5.48 5.91 -21.97
C ILE A 5 -5.75 5.07 -23.22
N SER A 6 -5.06 5.35 -24.33
CA SER A 6 -5.23 4.58 -25.58
C SER A 6 -4.80 3.12 -25.45
N ASN A 7 -4.04 2.79 -24.40
CA ASN A 7 -3.59 1.44 -24.08
C ASN A 7 -4.14 0.96 -22.73
N ALA A 8 -5.25 1.51 -22.23
CA ALA A 8 -5.76 1.22 -20.89
C ALA A 8 -5.84 -0.29 -20.51
N PRO A 9 -6.24 -1.22 -21.41
CA PRO A 9 -6.25 -2.65 -21.11
C PRO A 9 -4.86 -3.24 -20.79
N LEU A 10 -3.78 -2.61 -21.24
CA LEU A 10 -2.39 -3.03 -21.04
C LEU A 10 -1.72 -2.32 -19.85
N VAL A 11 -2.44 -1.41 -19.18
CA VAL A 11 -1.88 -0.56 -18.13
C VAL A 11 -2.55 -0.89 -16.79
N SER A 12 -1.73 -1.06 -15.75
CA SER A 12 -2.19 -1.14 -14.37
C SER A 12 -1.51 -0.04 -13.55
N ALA A 13 -2.31 0.73 -12.83
CA ALA A 13 -1.85 1.82 -11.99
C ALA A 13 -2.06 1.49 -10.50
N GLN A 14 -1.14 1.98 -9.67
CA GLN A 14 -1.25 1.91 -8.22
C GLN A 14 -0.97 3.28 -7.60
N ILE A 15 -1.85 3.73 -6.70
CA ILE A 15 -1.73 5.01 -6.01
C ILE A 15 -1.57 4.78 -4.51
N GLY A 16 -0.46 5.27 -3.95
CA GLY A 16 -0.16 5.15 -2.53
C GLY A 16 -0.74 6.30 -1.71
N LEU A 17 -1.53 6.00 -0.69
CA LEU A 17 -2.04 6.97 0.28
C LEU A 17 -2.04 6.33 1.67
N ILE A 18 -1.15 6.79 2.56
CA ILE A 18 -1.04 6.26 3.93
C ILE A 18 -1.76 7.14 4.97
N THR A 19 -2.01 8.40 4.63
CA THR A 19 -2.80 9.34 5.46
C THR A 19 -3.44 10.41 4.56
N PRO A 20 -4.65 10.87 4.87
CA PRO A 20 -5.28 12.03 4.22
C PRO A 20 -4.90 13.35 4.90
N ASP A 21 -4.07 13.32 5.96
CA ASP A 21 -3.61 14.51 6.67
C ASP A 21 -2.37 15.11 5.97
N ASP A 22 -2.53 16.33 5.49
CA ASP A 22 -1.48 17.08 4.78
C ASP A 22 -0.24 17.36 5.64
N SER A 23 -0.41 17.62 6.93
CA SER A 23 0.69 17.87 7.86
C SER A 23 1.49 16.60 8.07
N LEU A 24 0.81 15.49 8.36
CA LEU A 24 1.44 14.19 8.56
C LEU A 24 2.09 13.69 7.26
N CYS A 25 1.47 13.93 6.10
CA CYS A 25 2.06 13.63 4.81
C CYS A 25 3.40 14.37 4.60
N ARG A 26 3.46 15.66 4.93
CA ARG A 26 4.73 16.43 4.88
C ARG A 26 5.79 15.89 5.84
N GLN A 27 5.40 15.43 7.03
CA GLN A 27 6.34 14.86 7.99
C GLN A 27 6.92 13.52 7.52
N LEU A 28 6.11 12.68 6.85
CA LEU A 28 6.48 11.32 6.45
C LEU A 28 7.07 11.23 5.03
N GLU A 29 6.54 12.01 4.09
CA GLU A 29 6.84 11.95 2.65
C GLU A 29 7.00 13.37 2.06
N PRO A 30 7.93 14.21 2.56
CA PRO A 30 8.01 15.66 2.25
C PRO A 30 8.22 16.01 0.77
N HIS A 31 8.66 15.06 -0.05
CA HIS A 31 8.94 15.26 -1.48
C HIS A 31 7.93 14.55 -2.39
N ALA A 32 6.89 13.95 -1.82
CA ALA A 32 5.84 13.29 -2.57
C ALA A 32 4.65 14.24 -2.79
N ALA A 33 3.82 13.93 -3.79
CA ALA A 33 2.58 14.67 -4.04
C ALA A 33 1.65 14.66 -2.81
N MET A 34 0.87 15.72 -2.63
CA MET A 34 -0.06 15.83 -1.51
C MET A 34 -1.23 14.84 -1.65
N PRO A 35 -1.89 14.43 -0.54
CA PRO A 35 -3.02 13.50 -0.55
C PRO A 35 -4.07 13.80 -1.63
N ALA A 36 -4.54 15.05 -1.70
CA ALA A 36 -5.56 15.46 -2.66
C ALA A 36 -5.13 15.25 -4.12
N GLU A 37 -3.86 15.52 -4.45
CA GLU A 37 -3.32 15.31 -5.81
C GLU A 37 -3.28 13.83 -6.16
N ARG A 38 -2.91 12.96 -5.21
CA ARG A 38 -2.90 11.51 -5.40
C ARG A 38 -4.31 10.97 -5.65
N VAL A 39 -5.29 11.43 -4.88
CA VAL A 39 -6.71 11.04 -5.05
C VAL A 39 -7.27 11.55 -6.37
N ALA A 40 -6.95 12.79 -6.77
CA ALA A 40 -7.33 13.33 -8.07
C ALA A 40 -6.73 12.51 -9.22
N GLN A 41 -5.45 12.14 -9.11
CA GLN A 41 -4.78 11.30 -10.10
C GLN A 41 -5.42 9.90 -10.17
N ALA A 42 -5.76 9.30 -9.03
CA ALA A 42 -6.48 8.03 -8.97
C ALA A 42 -7.82 8.10 -9.70
N ARG A 43 -8.58 9.18 -9.48
CA ARG A 43 -9.87 9.41 -10.13
C ARG A 43 -9.73 9.51 -11.64
N VAL A 44 -8.76 10.28 -12.14
CA VAL A 44 -8.52 10.43 -13.58
C VAL A 44 -8.21 9.06 -14.20
N LEU A 45 -7.24 8.33 -13.65
CA LEU A 45 -6.84 7.02 -14.16
C LEU A 45 -8.02 6.03 -14.17
N SER A 46 -8.75 5.94 -13.06
CA SER A 46 -9.92 5.06 -12.95
C SER A 46 -11.02 5.44 -13.95
N SER A 47 -11.32 6.74 -14.10
CA SER A 47 -12.37 7.21 -15.01
C SER A 47 -12.03 6.98 -16.49
N CYS A 48 -10.74 6.88 -16.84
CA CYS A 48 -10.28 6.56 -18.19
C CYS A 48 -10.21 5.05 -18.47
N GLY A 49 -10.74 4.20 -17.58
CA GLY A 49 -10.75 2.74 -17.76
C GLY A 49 -9.43 2.03 -17.45
N ILE A 50 -8.43 2.73 -16.89
CA ILE A 50 -7.19 2.10 -16.42
C ILE A 50 -7.46 1.39 -15.10
N GLU A 51 -7.07 0.12 -15.00
CA GLU A 51 -7.13 -0.61 -13.75
C GLU A 51 -6.30 0.09 -12.68
N THR A 52 -6.97 0.64 -11.68
CA THR A 52 -6.34 1.45 -10.64
C THR A 52 -6.58 0.82 -9.27
N THR A 53 -5.49 0.57 -8.54
CA THR A 53 -5.50 0.00 -7.19
C THR A 53 -4.95 1.02 -6.20
N GLY A 54 -5.64 1.22 -5.06
CA GLY A 54 -5.09 2.03 -3.97
C GLY A 54 -4.09 1.21 -3.15
N ARG A 55 -3.16 1.88 -2.47
CA ARG A 55 -2.14 1.21 -1.68
C ARG A 55 -1.90 1.93 -0.36
N ILE A 56 -1.98 1.16 0.73
CA ILE A 56 -1.64 1.59 2.09
C ILE A 56 -0.44 0.73 2.54
N ASP A 57 0.75 1.10 2.06
CA ASP A 57 1.99 0.37 2.29
C ASP A 57 3.15 1.37 2.38
N PRO A 58 3.67 1.67 3.58
CA PRO A 58 3.35 1.01 4.85
C PRO A 58 2.19 1.64 5.62
N ILE A 59 1.40 0.81 6.32
CA ILE A 59 0.65 1.25 7.52
C ILE A 59 1.65 1.42 8.66
N ILE A 60 1.71 2.62 9.26
CA ILE A 60 2.64 2.93 10.35
C ILE A 60 1.89 2.80 11.70
N PRO A 61 2.29 1.84 12.56
CA PRO A 61 1.63 1.63 13.86
C PRO A 61 1.66 2.89 14.74
N HIS A 62 0.52 3.21 15.35
CA HIS A 62 0.29 4.40 16.17
C HIS A 62 0.41 5.75 15.45
N VAL A 63 0.47 5.75 14.11
CA VAL A 63 0.62 6.96 13.29
C VAL A 63 -0.43 7.04 12.20
N THR A 64 -0.68 5.93 11.49
CA THR A 64 -1.64 5.87 10.38
C THR A 64 -2.54 4.63 10.46
N ASP A 65 -2.63 4.01 11.63
CA ASP A 65 -3.31 2.72 11.81
C ASP A 65 -4.62 2.85 12.59
N ASP A 66 -5.07 4.05 12.92
CA ASP A 66 -6.35 4.28 13.59
C ASP A 66 -7.55 4.19 12.61
N SER A 67 -8.73 3.95 13.16
CA SER A 67 -9.94 3.72 12.37
C SER A 67 -10.39 4.96 11.59
N GLU A 68 -10.16 6.17 12.11
CA GLU A 68 -10.55 7.41 11.44
C GLU A 68 -9.69 7.64 10.19
N THR A 69 -8.37 7.44 10.30
CA THR A 69 -7.45 7.49 9.17
C THR A 69 -7.86 6.46 8.10
N PHE A 70 -8.14 5.21 8.48
CA PHE A 70 -8.57 4.20 7.52
C PHE A 70 -9.90 4.53 6.86
N GLU A 71 -10.89 5.01 7.62
CA GLU A 71 -12.20 5.40 7.09
C GLU A 71 -12.05 6.50 6.03
N ARG A 72 -11.27 7.54 6.34
CA ARG A 72 -11.05 8.66 5.41
C ARG A 72 -10.28 8.23 4.15
N VAL A 73 -9.23 7.42 4.29
CA VAL A 73 -8.49 6.88 3.12
C VAL A 73 -9.39 6.01 2.25
N CYS A 74 -10.19 5.12 2.86
CA CYS A 74 -11.12 4.25 2.13
C CYS A 74 -12.20 5.07 1.43
N HIS A 75 -12.78 6.06 2.10
CA HIS A 75 -13.72 7.01 1.50
C HIS A 75 -13.13 7.70 0.27
N ASP A 76 -11.94 8.29 0.39
CA ASP A 76 -11.32 9.05 -0.69
C ASP A 76 -10.98 8.15 -1.90
N PHE A 77 -10.50 6.94 -1.64
CA PHE A 77 -10.27 5.96 -2.69
C PHE A 77 -11.56 5.48 -3.35
N ALA A 78 -12.61 5.21 -2.56
CA ALA A 78 -13.90 4.79 -3.10
C ALA A 78 -14.53 5.87 -3.97
N ALA A 79 -14.46 7.13 -3.53
CA ALA A 79 -14.91 8.30 -4.27
C ALA A 79 -14.13 8.49 -5.58
N ALA A 80 -12.87 8.07 -5.63
CA ALA A 80 -12.03 8.06 -6.82
C ALA A 80 -12.22 6.84 -7.74
N GLY A 81 -13.16 5.94 -7.44
CA GLY A 81 -13.46 4.75 -8.26
C GLY A 81 -12.61 3.53 -7.95
N ILE A 82 -11.77 3.56 -6.90
CA ILE A 82 -10.96 2.42 -6.50
C ILE A 82 -11.81 1.44 -5.69
N ARG A 83 -11.69 0.14 -6.01
CA ARG A 83 -12.36 -0.97 -5.30
C ARG A 83 -11.41 -2.05 -4.78
N LEU A 84 -10.11 -1.85 -4.99
CA LEU A 84 -9.05 -2.75 -4.52
C LEU A 84 -7.97 -1.95 -3.80
N LEU A 85 -7.62 -2.39 -2.59
CA LEU A 85 -6.46 -1.91 -1.85
C LEU A 85 -5.41 -3.00 -1.69
N ALA A 86 -4.15 -2.63 -1.88
CA ALA A 86 -3.01 -3.41 -1.40
C ALA A 86 -2.50 -2.82 -0.09
N ALA A 87 -2.33 -3.65 0.94
CA ALA A 87 -1.89 -3.20 2.26
C ALA A 87 -0.71 -4.00 2.81
N SER A 88 0.12 -3.34 3.63
CA SER A 88 1.13 -3.97 4.47
C SER A 88 1.43 -3.09 5.66
N VAL A 89 1.63 -3.70 6.83
CA VAL A 89 2.17 -3.00 8.00
C VAL A 89 3.66 -2.75 7.81
N LEU A 90 4.14 -1.63 8.36
CA LEU A 90 5.53 -1.21 8.36
C LEU A 90 6.48 -2.33 8.77
N PHE A 91 7.55 -2.49 8.00
CA PHE A 91 8.71 -3.31 8.35
C PHE A 91 9.95 -2.41 8.40
N LEU A 92 10.81 -2.64 9.39
CA LEU A 92 12.01 -1.86 9.58
C LEU A 92 13.18 -2.44 8.76
N ARG A 93 13.83 -1.52 8.05
CA ARG A 93 15.14 -1.66 7.40
C ARG A 93 15.98 -0.43 7.77
N PRO A 94 17.32 -0.50 7.69
CA PRO A 94 18.17 0.64 8.08
C PRO A 94 17.75 1.98 7.45
N ALA A 95 17.42 2.00 6.15
CA ALA A 95 16.95 3.20 5.46
C ALA A 95 15.60 3.72 6.00
N VAL A 96 14.64 2.83 6.25
CA VAL A 96 13.32 3.18 6.80
C VAL A 96 13.46 3.69 8.23
N THR A 97 14.28 3.04 9.05
CA THR A 97 14.58 3.51 10.41
C THR A 97 15.25 4.88 10.41
N LYS A 98 16.17 5.13 9.47
CA LYS A 98 16.80 6.44 9.31
C LYS A 98 15.75 7.50 8.91
N ALA A 99 14.91 7.21 7.92
CA ALA A 99 13.87 8.11 7.49
C ALA A 99 12.90 8.48 8.63
N LEU A 100 12.43 7.49 9.39
CA LEU A 100 11.55 7.73 10.55
C LEU A 100 12.24 8.56 11.65
N ARG A 101 13.53 8.34 11.90
CA ARG A 101 14.31 9.15 12.86
C ARG A 101 14.53 10.58 12.39
N SER A 102 14.62 10.80 11.08
CA SER A 102 14.79 12.11 10.46
C SER A 102 13.47 12.80 10.12
N SER A 103 12.32 12.14 10.35
CA SER A 103 11.00 12.73 10.15
C SER A 103 10.67 13.74 11.23
N ASP A 104 9.75 14.65 10.91
CA ASP A 104 9.25 15.67 11.81
C ASP A 104 8.18 15.15 12.79
N LEU A 105 8.00 13.83 12.89
CA LEU A 105 7.14 13.22 13.91
C LEU A 105 7.59 13.65 15.31
N ASN A 106 6.65 13.95 16.18
CA ASN A 106 6.95 14.34 17.56
C ASN A 106 7.59 13.18 18.36
N GLN A 107 8.25 13.52 19.48
CA GLN A 107 8.97 12.53 20.29
C GLN A 107 8.05 11.44 20.86
N ALA A 108 6.86 11.79 21.36
CA ALA A 108 5.93 10.82 21.93
C ALA A 108 5.47 9.77 20.89
N THR A 109 5.23 10.20 19.65
CA THR A 109 4.91 9.32 18.53
C THR A 109 6.09 8.39 18.20
N ARG A 110 7.31 8.92 18.15
CA ARG A 110 8.53 8.12 17.94
C ARG A 110 8.72 7.07 19.05
N ASP A 111 8.46 7.44 20.30
CA ASP A 111 8.60 6.53 21.44
C ASP A 111 7.58 5.40 21.37
N ARG A 112 6.31 5.71 21.07
CA ARG A 112 5.26 4.69 20.87
C ARG A 112 5.60 3.75 19.72
N LEU A 113 6.04 4.30 18.58
CA LEU A 113 6.47 3.50 17.44
C LEU A 113 7.64 2.60 17.81
N SER A 114 8.66 3.13 18.50
CA SER A 114 9.80 2.33 18.97
C SER A 114 9.39 1.24 19.96
N ALA A 115 8.47 1.54 20.89
CA ALA A 115 7.94 0.60 21.85
C ALA A 115 7.19 -0.56 21.17
N ALA A 116 6.39 -0.28 20.13
CA ALA A 116 5.69 -1.31 19.36
C ALA A 116 6.66 -2.35 18.74
N PHE A 117 7.87 -1.93 18.35
CA PHE A 117 8.90 -2.80 17.80
C PHE A 117 9.82 -3.46 18.85
N GLN A 118 9.53 -3.35 20.16
CA GLN A 118 10.28 -4.10 21.17
C GLN A 118 10.09 -5.61 20.99
N SER A 119 8.85 -6.06 20.78
CA SER A 119 8.48 -7.46 20.52
C SER A 119 8.59 -7.86 19.04
N ARG A 120 9.52 -7.24 18.30
CA ARG A 120 9.67 -7.48 16.84
C ARG A 120 10.08 -8.91 16.51
N VAL A 121 9.63 -9.36 15.34
CA VAL A 121 10.02 -10.64 14.73
C VAL A 121 10.88 -10.41 13.49
N ARG A 122 11.65 -11.44 13.09
CA ARG A 122 12.38 -11.45 11.82
C ARG A 122 11.64 -12.33 10.83
N LEU A 123 11.18 -11.74 9.73
CA LEU A 123 10.46 -12.45 8.68
C LEU A 123 11.34 -12.65 7.46
N PRO A 124 11.42 -13.85 6.87
CA PRO A 124 12.01 -14.02 5.56
C PRO A 124 11.10 -13.34 4.53
N ILE A 125 11.66 -12.54 3.62
CA ILE A 125 10.94 -12.11 2.42
C ILE A 125 11.39 -12.95 1.23
N HIS A 126 10.53 -13.11 0.22
CA HIS A 126 10.80 -13.95 -0.97
C HIS A 126 12.11 -13.59 -1.73
N ALA A 127 12.77 -12.48 -1.41
CA ALA A 127 14.04 -12.02 -1.99
C ALA A 127 15.31 -12.37 -1.14
N ARG A 128 15.31 -13.49 -0.39
CA ARG A 128 16.48 -13.98 0.40
C ARG A 128 17.03 -13.02 1.48
N LYS A 129 16.29 -11.98 1.86
CA LYS A 129 16.62 -11.07 2.97
C LYS A 129 15.56 -11.19 4.05
N SER A 130 15.91 -10.95 5.31
CA SER A 130 14.93 -10.83 6.38
C SER A 130 14.61 -9.37 6.69
N VAL A 131 13.37 -9.11 7.10
CA VAL A 131 12.90 -7.81 7.58
C VAL A 131 12.53 -7.90 9.06
N THR A 132 12.59 -6.77 9.74
CA THR A 132 12.06 -6.63 11.10
C THR A 132 10.60 -6.21 11.00
N ALA A 133 9.68 -6.99 11.56
CA ALA A 133 8.25 -6.72 11.53
C ALA A 133 7.64 -6.80 12.93
N LEU A 134 6.42 -6.27 13.09
CA LEU A 134 5.60 -6.55 14.26
C LEU A 134 5.15 -8.02 14.30
N PRO A 135 4.81 -8.57 15.48
CA PRO A 135 4.19 -9.89 15.59
C PRO A 135 2.98 -10.07 14.67
N ALA A 136 2.73 -11.31 14.24
CA ALA A 136 1.62 -11.66 13.36
C ALA A 136 0.27 -11.19 13.92
N GLU A 137 0.03 -11.41 15.21
CA GLU A 137 -1.20 -10.99 15.92
C GLU A 137 -1.42 -9.48 15.81
N THR A 138 -0.40 -8.67 16.13
CA THR A 138 -0.49 -7.21 16.03
C THR A 138 -0.74 -6.74 14.61
N ARG A 139 -0.07 -7.35 13.61
CA ARG A 139 -0.31 -7.02 12.20
C ARG A 139 -1.72 -7.39 11.76
N ASN A 140 -2.23 -8.55 12.15
CA ASN A 140 -3.60 -8.97 11.84
C ASN A 140 -4.62 -8.00 12.45
N ALA A 141 -4.46 -7.61 13.72
CA ALA A 141 -5.34 -6.64 14.36
C ALA A 141 -5.38 -5.27 13.63
N ILE A 142 -4.23 -4.79 13.14
CA ILE A 142 -4.16 -3.58 12.30
C ILE A 142 -4.90 -3.78 10.97
N LEU A 143 -4.63 -4.89 10.29
CA LEU A 143 -5.21 -5.19 8.98
C LEU A 143 -6.73 -5.44 9.07
N ASP A 144 -7.21 -6.01 10.17
CA ASP A 144 -8.64 -6.24 10.41
C ASP A 144 -9.39 -4.92 10.61
N ARG A 145 -8.80 -3.96 11.34
CA ARG A 145 -9.35 -2.59 11.41
C ARG A 145 -9.45 -1.95 10.03
N LEU A 146 -8.43 -2.09 9.18
CA LEU A 146 -8.49 -1.61 7.80
C LEU A 146 -9.58 -2.33 6.99
N ARG A 147 -9.74 -3.65 7.13
CA ARG A 147 -10.79 -4.42 6.44
C ARG A 147 -12.18 -3.97 6.85
N ILE A 148 -12.40 -3.67 8.13
CA ILE A 148 -13.67 -3.14 8.63
C ILE A 148 -13.99 -1.81 7.96
N ALA A 149 -13.07 -0.84 8.00
CA ALA A 149 -13.25 0.45 7.33
C ALA A 149 -13.49 0.28 5.82
N ALA A 150 -12.68 -0.54 5.15
CA ALA A 150 -12.80 -0.80 3.71
C ALA A 150 -14.15 -1.43 3.32
N SER A 151 -14.74 -2.27 4.18
CA SER A 151 -16.01 -2.94 3.93
C SER A 151 -17.19 -1.97 3.85
N ALA A 152 -17.13 -0.84 4.56
CA ALA A 152 -18.15 0.20 4.48
C ALA A 152 -18.19 0.91 3.12
N HIS A 153 -17.16 0.74 2.29
CA HIS A 153 -16.96 1.41 1.01
C HIS A 153 -16.87 0.45 -0.20
N ASP A 154 -17.28 -0.81 -0.03
CA ASP A 154 -17.16 -1.87 -1.04
C ASP A 154 -15.73 -2.07 -1.57
N ILE A 155 -14.73 -1.87 -0.70
CA ILE A 155 -13.32 -2.02 -1.04
C ILE A 155 -12.80 -3.37 -0.57
N MET A 156 -12.23 -4.14 -1.50
CA MET A 156 -11.49 -5.36 -1.18
C MET A 156 -10.05 -5.03 -0.76
N VAL A 157 -9.60 -5.57 0.37
CA VAL A 157 -8.21 -5.43 0.85
C VAL A 157 -7.40 -6.70 0.58
N ARG A 158 -6.22 -6.53 -0.04
CA ARG A 158 -5.22 -7.58 -0.27
C ARG A 158 -3.94 -7.29 0.49
N VAL A 159 -3.48 -8.27 1.26
CA VAL A 159 -2.22 -8.18 2.00
C VAL A 159 -1.07 -8.69 1.13
N CYS A 160 0.07 -8.02 1.16
CA CYS A 160 1.27 -8.44 0.42
C CYS A 160 1.92 -9.69 1.03
N ALA A 161 1.64 -10.88 0.49
CA ALA A 161 2.24 -12.14 0.93
C ALA A 161 3.78 -12.19 0.74
N CYS A 162 4.34 -11.51 -0.28
CA CYS A 162 5.79 -11.46 -0.48
C CYS A 162 6.53 -10.83 0.71
N LYS A 163 5.86 -9.94 1.44
CA LYS A 163 6.34 -9.25 2.64
C LYS A 163 5.77 -9.84 3.95
N ASN A 164 4.69 -10.61 3.86
CA ASN A 164 3.93 -11.14 4.97
C ASN A 164 3.62 -12.64 4.76
N PRO A 165 4.64 -13.49 4.61
CA PRO A 165 4.45 -14.91 4.24
C PRO A 165 3.75 -15.73 5.32
N ASP A 166 3.65 -15.20 6.53
CA ASP A 166 3.10 -15.85 7.71
C ASP A 166 1.63 -15.49 7.98
N ILE A 167 1.11 -14.40 7.39
CA ILE A 167 -0.27 -13.93 7.59
C ILE A 167 -1.04 -13.72 6.27
N ALA A 168 -0.40 -13.92 5.12
CA ALA A 168 -1.03 -13.73 3.82
C ALA A 168 -0.56 -14.76 2.80
N SER A 169 -1.47 -15.13 1.91
CA SER A 169 -1.20 -15.98 0.73
C SER A 169 -1.55 -15.22 -0.55
N GLY A 170 -1.01 -15.66 -1.69
CA GLY A 170 -1.30 -15.07 -3.00
C GLY A 170 -0.53 -13.78 -3.32
N ALA A 171 -1.01 -13.01 -4.30
CA ALA A 171 -0.32 -11.82 -4.79
C ALA A 171 -1.11 -10.52 -4.51
N CYS A 172 -0.42 -9.52 -3.97
CA CYS A 172 -0.93 -8.14 -3.87
C CYS A 172 -0.97 -7.40 -5.21
N ARG A 173 -0.58 -8.06 -6.32
CA ARG A 173 -0.57 -7.50 -7.67
C ARG A 173 0.25 -6.21 -7.79
N ILE A 174 1.38 -6.13 -7.08
CA ILE A 174 2.28 -4.97 -7.17
C ILE A 174 2.82 -4.73 -8.59
N ALA A 175 2.91 -5.77 -9.42
CA ALA A 175 3.28 -5.68 -10.82
C ALA A 175 2.06 -5.72 -11.77
N GLY A 176 0.86 -5.40 -11.27
CA GLY A 176 -0.40 -5.55 -11.99
C GLY A 176 -0.95 -6.98 -11.99
N ARG A 177 -2.02 -7.21 -12.76
CA ARG A 177 -2.47 -8.58 -13.06
C ARG A 177 -1.47 -9.23 -14.01
N VAL A 178 -1.04 -10.43 -13.67
CA VAL A 178 -0.51 -11.33 -14.69
C VAL A 178 -1.71 -11.80 -15.47
N GLU A 179 -2.03 -11.14 -16.57
CA GLU A 179 -2.80 -11.80 -17.61
C GLU A 179 -1.95 -13.00 -18.05
N ARG A 180 -2.46 -14.21 -17.81
CA ARG A 180 -2.02 -15.36 -18.60
C ARG A 180 -2.44 -15.03 -20.02
N SER A 181 -1.58 -14.36 -20.78
CA SER A 181 -1.77 -14.19 -22.21
C SER A 181 -2.15 -15.56 -22.78
N ALA A 182 -3.39 -15.69 -23.23
CA ALA A 182 -3.81 -16.84 -23.98
C ALA A 182 -3.01 -16.82 -25.28
N ARG A 183 -2.10 -17.79 -25.41
CA ARG A 183 -1.24 -18.09 -26.56
C ARG A 183 -0.06 -17.13 -26.75
N SER A 184 1.10 -17.59 -26.31
CA SER A 184 2.31 -17.40 -27.11
C SER A 184 2.02 -17.96 -28.51
N ARG A 185 1.71 -17.11 -29.49
CA ARG A 185 2.08 -17.45 -30.86
C ARG A 185 3.60 -17.53 -30.82
N GLN A 186 4.12 -18.76 -30.78
CA GLN A 186 5.52 -19.01 -31.00
C GLN A 186 5.90 -18.21 -32.24
N MET A 187 6.79 -17.22 -32.07
CA MET A 187 7.35 -16.53 -33.21
C MET A 187 8.09 -17.60 -34.00
N VAL A 188 7.59 -17.92 -35.18
CA VAL A 188 8.32 -18.74 -36.15
C VAL A 188 9.44 -17.82 -36.62
N LEU A 189 10.59 -17.97 -35.99
CA LEU A 189 11.83 -17.40 -36.47
C LEU A 189 12.34 -18.38 -37.53
N PHE A 190 12.50 -17.86 -38.74
CA PHE A 190 13.02 -18.48 -39.96
C PHE A 190 12.00 -19.26 -40.81
N ASP A 191 11.73 -18.70 -42.00
CA ASP A 191 11.39 -19.44 -43.22
C ASP A 191 12.69 -19.73 -43.98
#